data_AF-A0A6J6GHV8-F1
#
_entry.id   AF-A0A6J6GHV8-F1
#
_cell.length_a   1.000
_cell.length_b   1.000
_cell.length_c   1.000
_cell.angle_alpha   90.00
_cell.angle_beta   90.00
_cell.angle_gamma   90.00
#
_symmetry.space_group_name_H-M   'P 1'
#
loop_
_entity.id
_entity.type
_entity.pdbx_description
1 polymer ?
#
loop_
_entity_poly.entity_id
_entity_poly.type
_entity_poly.pdbx_seq_one_letter_code
_entity_poly.pdbx_strand_id
1 'polypeptide(L)'
;MLTELEDGELVELQEGIGTVNFFGIPARNGYVLARWRYPESALEALTAFLESGVVQSAGFTYDEDLFNGFQSMVEVTAGDWVGSVIVGEASTDDEVFYDLLWSLSRA
;
A
#
# COMPACT_ATOMS: atom_id res chain seq x y z
N MET A 1 -9.13 -8.82 -2.80
CA MET A 1 -7.75 -9.34 -2.89
C MET A 1 -6.86 -8.12 -2.96
N LEU A 2 -5.77 -8.04 -2.18
CA LEU A 2 -4.84 -6.91 -2.30
C LEU A 2 -4.24 -6.95 -3.71
N THR A 3 -4.14 -5.79 -4.36
CA THR A 3 -3.72 -5.71 -5.75
C THR A 3 -2.32 -5.14 -5.87
N GLU A 4 -1.52 -5.77 -6.71
CA GLU A 4 -0.14 -5.42 -7.04
C GLU A 4 -0.04 -5.08 -8.54
N LEU A 5 0.99 -4.30 -8.90
CA LEU A 5 1.39 -4.12 -10.29
C LEU A 5 2.28 -5.30 -10.71
N GLU A 6 2.23 -5.70 -11.98
CA GLU A 6 3.15 -6.71 -12.52
C GLU A 6 4.61 -6.32 -12.24
N ASP A 7 5.47 -7.32 -11.99
CA ASP A 7 6.89 -7.19 -11.62
C ASP A 7 7.19 -6.65 -10.21
N GLY A 8 6.18 -6.46 -9.37
CA GLY A 8 6.38 -6.15 -7.95
C GLY A 8 6.89 -7.34 -7.13
N GLU A 9 7.96 -7.14 -6.37
CA GLU A 9 8.42 -8.14 -5.39
C GLU A 9 7.68 -7.93 -4.06
N LEU A 10 6.91 -8.93 -3.60
CA LEU A 10 6.33 -8.90 -2.26
C LEU A 10 7.45 -9.05 -1.21
N VAL A 11 7.81 -7.94 -0.57
CA VAL A 11 8.89 -7.90 0.44
C VAL A 11 8.35 -8.20 1.84
N GLU A 12 7.07 -7.90 2.08
CA GLU A 12 6.48 -8.04 3.41
C GLU A 12 4.98 -8.28 3.31
N LEU A 13 4.51 -9.35 3.94
CA LEU A 13 3.09 -9.59 4.20
C LEU A 13 2.92 -9.96 5.66
N GLN A 14 2.16 -9.16 6.38
CA GLN A 14 1.91 -9.31 7.80
C GLN A 14 0.41 -9.24 8.06
N GLU A 15 -0.12 -10.31 8.64
CA GLU A 15 -1.51 -10.38 9.06
C GLU A 15 -1.54 -10.45 10.60
N GLY A 16 -2.21 -9.49 11.22
CA GLY A 16 -2.41 -9.47 12.66
C GLY A 16 -3.31 -10.62 13.08
N ILE A 17 -2.73 -11.65 13.72
CA ILE A 17 -3.45 -12.68 14.47
C ILE A 17 -3.29 -12.36 15.96
N GLY A 18 -4.32 -11.79 16.58
CA GLY A 18 -4.26 -11.37 18.00
C GLY A 18 -3.69 -9.95 18.19
N THR A 19 -2.80 -9.73 19.18
CA THR A 19 -2.13 -8.42 19.37
C THR A 19 -0.64 -8.58 19.09
N VAL A 20 -0.17 -7.91 18.05
CA VAL A 20 1.23 -7.94 17.58
C VAL A 20 1.71 -6.51 17.37
N ASN A 21 2.99 -6.21 17.62
CA ASN A 21 3.54 -4.87 17.38
C ASN A 21 4.27 -4.86 16.03
N PHE A 22 3.83 -4.01 15.12
CA PHE A 22 4.50 -3.75 13.84
C PHE A 22 5.00 -2.32 13.80
N PHE A 23 6.31 -2.11 13.61
CA PHE A 23 6.92 -0.77 13.60
C PHE A 23 6.56 0.10 14.83
N GLY A 24 6.35 -0.52 15.99
CA GLY A 24 5.94 0.17 17.22
C GLY A 24 4.44 0.49 17.32
N ILE A 25 3.65 0.11 16.31
CA ILE A 25 2.20 0.24 16.28
C ILE A 25 1.56 -1.10 16.69
N PRO A 26 0.71 -1.13 17.74
CA PRO A 26 0.00 -2.33 18.13
C PRO A 26 -1.08 -2.66 17.09
N ALA A 27 -0.83 -3.68 16.29
CA ALA A 27 -1.79 -4.28 15.38
C ALA A 27 -2.65 -5.32 16.13
N ARG A 28 -3.97 -5.18 15.98
CA ARG A 28 -4.95 -6.11 16.52
C ARG A 28 -5.38 -7.12 15.46
N ASN A 29 -6.20 -8.08 15.87
CA ASN A 29 -6.80 -9.06 14.97
C ASN A 29 -7.56 -8.31 13.87
N GLY A 30 -7.28 -8.61 12.61
CA GLY A 30 -7.84 -7.84 11.49
C GLY A 30 -6.99 -6.65 11.02
N TYR A 31 -5.71 -6.60 11.38
CA TYR A 31 -4.72 -5.76 10.70
C TYR A 31 -4.06 -6.52 9.55
N VAL A 32 -3.82 -5.86 8.42
CA VAL A 32 -3.07 -6.38 7.27
C VAL A 32 -2.10 -5.32 6.81
N LEU A 33 -0.82 -5.67 6.74
CA LEU A 33 0.22 -4.86 6.11
C LEU A 33 0.85 -5.66 4.97
N ALA A 34 0.86 -5.10 3.77
CA ALA A 34 1.47 -5.72 2.63
C ALA A 34 2.29 -4.69 1.85
N ARG A 35 3.55 -5.03 1.55
CA ARG A 35 4.50 -4.15 0.89
C ARG A 35 5.14 -4.84 -0.29
N TRP A 36 4.99 -4.21 -1.45
CA TRP A 36 5.66 -4.60 -2.68
C TRP A 36 6.71 -3.57 -3.04
N ARG A 37 7.86 -4.04 -3.49
CA ARG A 37 8.97 -3.20 -3.95
C ARG A 37 9.13 -3.28 -5.45
N TYR A 38 9.40 -2.12 -6.03
CA TYR A 38 9.59 -1.94 -7.46
C TYR A 38 10.87 -1.13 -7.72
N PRO A 39 11.55 -1.36 -8.85
CA PRO A 39 12.70 -0.56 -9.26
C PRO A 39 12.29 0.89 -9.58
N GLU A 40 13.26 1.82 -9.58
CA GLU A 40 13.04 3.24 -9.92
C GLU A 40 12.25 3.43 -11.23
N SER A 41 12.55 2.59 -12.24
CA SER A 41 11.91 2.65 -13.55
C SER A 41 10.40 2.36 -13.54
N ALA A 42 9.86 1.84 -12.44
CA ALA A 42 8.44 1.49 -12.31
C ALA A 42 7.56 2.67 -11.87
N LEU A 43 8.12 3.84 -11.56
CA LEU A 43 7.36 4.99 -11.03
C LEU A 43 6.14 5.34 -11.91
N GLU A 44 6.38 5.52 -13.22
CA GLU A 44 5.31 5.89 -14.16
C GLU A 44 4.22 4.81 -14.22
N ALA A 45 4.62 3.54 -14.20
CA ALA A 45 3.70 2.42 -14.21
C ALA A 45 2.90 2.31 -12.89
N LEU A 46 3.52 2.57 -11.73
CA LEU A 46 2.84 2.62 -10.43
C LEU A 46 1.82 3.75 -10.36
N THR A 47 2.15 4.92 -10.89
CA THR A 47 1.19 6.04 -11.00
C THR A 47 0.01 5.63 -11.87
N ALA A 48 0.26 5.12 -13.09
CA ALA A 48 -0.79 4.68 -14.00
C ALA A 48 -1.65 3.55 -13.40
N PHE A 49 -1.04 2.64 -12.64
CA PHE A 49 -1.72 1.57 -11.93
C PHE A 49 -2.73 2.10 -10.92
N LEU A 50 -2.36 3.11 -10.13
CA LEU A 50 -3.25 3.70 -9.12
C LEU A 50 -4.34 4.57 -9.75
N GLU A 51 -4.00 5.30 -10.82
CA GLU A 51 -4.97 6.06 -11.63
C GLU A 51 -5.93 5.16 -12.41
N SER A 52 -5.59 3.90 -12.68
CA SER A 52 -6.44 2.96 -13.42
C SER A 52 -7.76 2.60 -12.71
N GLY A 53 -7.90 3.01 -11.45
CA GLY A 53 -9.04 2.66 -10.61
C GLY A 53 -8.88 1.30 -9.92
N VAL A 54 -7.64 0.84 -9.75
CA VAL A 54 -7.34 -0.48 -9.18
C VAL A 54 -7.79 -0.60 -7.72
N VAL A 55 -7.74 0.50 -6.97
CA VAL A 55 -8.17 0.55 -5.57
C VAL A 55 -9.69 0.40 -5.47
N GLN A 56 -10.47 1.05 -6.34
CA GLN A 56 -11.92 0.85 -6.47
C GLN A 56 -12.25 -0.57 -6.90
N SER A 57 -11.48 -1.12 -7.85
CA SER A 57 -11.63 -2.49 -8.33
C SER A 57 -11.35 -3.53 -7.23
N ALA A 58 -10.49 -3.20 -6.26
CA ALA A 58 -10.26 -3.99 -5.06
C ALA A 58 -11.39 -3.89 -4.02
N GLY A 59 -12.40 -3.04 -4.27
CA GLY A 59 -13.58 -2.85 -3.43
C GLY A 59 -13.45 -1.70 -2.42
N PHE A 60 -12.41 -0.87 -2.53
CA PHE A 60 -12.18 0.26 -1.64
C PHE A 60 -12.65 1.58 -2.22
N THR A 61 -13.20 2.45 -1.37
CA THR A 61 -13.47 3.85 -1.69
C THR A 61 -12.34 4.74 -1.18
N TYR A 62 -12.03 5.80 -1.92
CA TYR A 62 -11.05 6.82 -1.56
C TYR A 62 -11.30 8.12 -2.32
N ASP A 63 -10.54 9.16 -1.98
CA ASP A 63 -10.53 10.43 -2.72
C ASP A 63 -9.47 10.39 -3.83
N GLU A 64 -9.95 10.33 -5.08
CA GLU A 64 -9.13 10.19 -6.29
C GLU A 64 -8.13 11.34 -6.49
N ASP A 65 -8.44 12.53 -5.95
CA ASP A 65 -7.59 13.70 -6.05
C ASP A 65 -6.37 13.65 -5.11
N LEU A 66 -6.26 12.63 -4.24
CA LEU A 66 -5.15 12.49 -3.29
C LEU A 66 -3.90 11.82 -3.89
N PHE A 67 -3.97 11.24 -5.09
CA PHE A 67 -2.80 10.71 -5.82
C PHE A 67 -1.99 11.83 -6.53
N ASN A 68 -1.85 13.00 -5.90
CA ASN A 68 -1.17 14.17 -6.47
C ASN A 68 0.17 14.45 -5.77
N GLY A 69 1.20 13.61 -5.99
CA GLY A 69 2.58 13.94 -5.62
C GLY A 69 3.47 12.78 -5.13
N PHE A 70 4.73 13.10 -4.81
CA PHE A 70 5.83 12.15 -4.52
C PHE A 70 5.64 11.25 -3.28
N GLN A 71 4.64 11.52 -2.44
CA GLN A 71 4.19 10.62 -1.38
C GLN A 71 2.67 10.50 -1.48
N SER A 72 2.23 9.59 -2.35
CA SER A 72 0.81 9.34 -2.56
C SER A 72 0.29 8.41 -1.48
N MET A 73 0.00 8.96 -0.31
CA MET A 73 -0.80 8.29 0.71
C MET A 73 -2.27 8.60 0.47
N VAL A 74 -3.06 7.56 0.33
CA VAL A 74 -4.50 7.66 0.13
C VAL A 74 -5.20 6.83 1.18
N GLU A 75 -6.15 7.44 1.87
CA GLU A 75 -7.02 6.74 2.82
C GLU A 75 -8.06 5.92 2.07
N VAL A 76 -8.23 4.65 2.46
CA VAL A 76 -9.12 3.71 1.78
C VAL A 76 -10.08 3.07 2.76
N THR A 77 -11.33 2.83 2.33
CA THR A 77 -12.34 2.13 3.14
C THR A 77 -13.11 1.08 2.34
N ALA A 78 -13.42 -0.07 2.95
CA ALA A 78 -14.21 -1.15 2.32
C ALA A 78 -15.01 -1.93 3.38
N GLY A 79 -16.29 -1.60 3.55
CA GLY A 79 -17.10 -2.16 4.64
C GLY A 79 -16.52 -1.77 6.00
N ASP A 80 -16.16 -2.75 6.83
CA ASP A 80 -15.54 -2.53 8.14
C ASP A 80 -14.01 -2.30 8.08
N TRP A 81 -13.43 -2.38 6.88
CA TRP A 81 -12.01 -2.12 6.66
C TRP A 81 -11.74 -0.63 6.45
N VAL A 82 -10.71 -0.13 7.12
CA VAL A 82 -10.15 1.22 6.97
C VAL A 82 -8.64 1.13 6.93
N GLY A 83 -7.99 2.01 6.17
CA GLY A 83 -6.53 2.02 6.12
C GLY A 83 -5.98 3.00 5.09
N SER A 84 -4.78 2.72 4.61
CA SER A 84 -4.15 3.51 3.57
C SER A 84 -3.41 2.66 2.55
N VAL A 85 -3.35 3.21 1.33
CA VAL A 85 -2.45 2.78 0.27
C VAL A 85 -1.42 3.88 0.10
N ILE A 86 -0.14 3.53 0.14
CA ILE A 86 0.98 4.46 0.10
C ILE A 86 1.93 4.05 -1.01
N VAL A 87 2.32 4.99 -1.87
CA VAL A 87 3.54 4.86 -2.68
C VAL A 87 4.61 5.74 -2.06
N GLY A 88 5.66 5.10 -1.54
CA GLY A 88 6.82 5.77 -0.98
C GLY A 88 8.05 5.55 -1.83
N GLU A 89 8.81 6.62 -2.08
CA GLU A 89 10.20 6.50 -2.52
C GLU A 89 11.07 6.07 -1.34
N ALA A 90 11.95 5.11 -1.58
CA ALA A 90 12.98 4.73 -0.65
C ALA A 90 14.29 4.52 -1.40
N SER A 91 15.40 4.77 -0.70
CA SER A 91 16.72 4.65 -1.27
C SER A 91 17.67 3.96 -0.31
N THR A 92 18.57 3.18 -0.88
CA THR A 92 19.78 2.66 -0.22
C THR A 92 20.98 3.10 -1.04
N ASP A 93 22.19 3.10 -0.45
CA ASP A 93 23.42 3.77 -0.91
C ASP A 93 23.58 4.08 -2.43
N ASP A 94 23.21 3.19 -3.37
CA ASP A 94 23.29 3.39 -4.83
C ASP A 94 21.99 3.07 -5.62
N GLU A 95 20.84 2.87 -4.96
CA GLU A 95 19.61 2.41 -5.60
C GLU A 95 18.36 3.13 -5.05
N VAL A 96 17.53 3.63 -5.97
CA VAL A 96 16.19 4.15 -5.68
C VAL A 96 15.17 3.07 -6.02
N PHE A 97 14.22 2.87 -5.13
CA PHE A 97 13.10 1.96 -5.31
C PHE A 97 11.81 2.57 -4.77
N TYR A 98 10.69 2.05 -5.25
CA TYR A 98 9.37 2.47 -4.82
C TYR A 98 8.69 1.33 -4.06
N ASP A 99 8.17 1.63 -2.88
CA ASP A 99 7.40 0.69 -2.08
C ASP A 99 5.90 1.05 -2.23
N LEU A 100 5.10 0.10 -2.74
CA LEU A 100 3.63 0.13 -2.64
C LEU A 100 3.23 -0.57 -1.35
N LEU A 101 2.67 0.18 -0.41
CA LEU A 101 2.29 -0.29 0.91
C LEU A 101 0.78 -0.20 1.09
N TRP A 102 0.16 -1.33 1.41
CA TRP A 102 -1.20 -1.41 1.92
C TRP A 102 -1.13 -1.60 3.44
N SER A 103 -1.76 -0.70 4.20
CA SER A 103 -1.90 -0.82 5.65
C SER A 103 -3.37 -0.72 6.02
N LEU A 104 -3.99 -1.85 6.32
CA LEU A 104 -5.43 -1.97 6.55
C LEU A 104 -5.71 -2.48 7.95
N SER A 105 -6.84 -2.05 8.50
CA SER A 105 -7.35 -2.51 9.78
C SER A 105 -8.86 -2.63 9.72
N ARG A 106 -9.42 -3.55 10.50
CA ARG A 106 -10.85 -3.62 10.81
C ARG A 106 -11.07 -3.89 12.29
N ALA A 107 -12.23 -3.49 12.78
CA ALA A 107 -12.69 -3.81 14.14
C ALA A 107 -13.23 -5.25 14.23
#